data_AF-A0A167QVN6-F1
#
_entry.id   AF-A0A167QVN6-F1
#
_cell.length_a   1.000
_cell.length_b   1.000
_cell.length_c   1.000
_cell.angle_alpha   90.00
_cell.angle_beta   90.00
_cell.angle_gamma   90.00
#
_symmetry.space_group_name_H-M   'P 1'
#
loop_
_entity.id
_entity.type
_entity.pdbx_description
1 polymer ?
#
loop_
_entity_poly.entity_id
_entity_poly.type
_entity_poly.pdbx_seq_one_letter_code
_entity_poly.pdbx_strand_id
1 'polypeptide(L)'
;MAPPHTILPKEPSNLPRRASYPIQDRIRIYSPATMARQLNKQKHQSKLIVHGVNILNKISLDSDIAMDRIQHRRETHNLVERRRRDKLNTLVNELTQVIPPSEAVSEKWHRAKTLRQAIDYIKSLQMENNGLRTQLGLPNIVLPARSSSSRAEIPSGSGSGESSNESDVPDVSESTPCFS
;
A
#
# COMPACT_ATOMS: atom_id res chain seq x y z
N MET A 1 66.82 -2.69 -42.92
CA MET A 1 65.60 -3.49 -43.17
C MET A 1 65.13 -4.08 -41.85
N ALA A 2 63.97 -3.65 -41.35
CA ALA A 2 63.31 -4.22 -40.19
C ALA A 2 61.92 -4.75 -40.61
N PRO A 3 61.46 -5.92 -40.13
CA PRO A 3 60.20 -6.52 -40.58
C PRO A 3 58.96 -5.81 -39.99
N PRO A 4 57.79 -5.93 -40.65
CA PRO A 4 56.59 -5.14 -40.33
C PRO A 4 55.93 -5.55 -39.01
N HIS A 5 55.42 -4.56 -38.27
CA HIS A 5 54.66 -4.74 -37.05
C HIS A 5 53.28 -5.36 -37.32
N THR A 6 53.08 -6.61 -36.91
CA THR A 6 51.74 -7.21 -36.82
C THR A 6 51.01 -6.64 -35.60
N ILE A 7 50.00 -5.82 -35.82
CA ILE A 7 49.06 -5.38 -34.79
C ILE A 7 48.07 -6.53 -34.53
N LEU A 8 48.30 -7.30 -33.47
CA LEU A 8 47.27 -8.15 -32.89
C LEU A 8 46.59 -7.40 -31.73
N PRO A 9 45.25 -7.34 -31.67
CA PRO A 9 44.55 -6.77 -30.54
C PRO A 9 44.81 -7.66 -29.31
N LYS A 10 45.47 -7.09 -28.30
CA LYS A 10 45.72 -7.77 -27.03
C LYS A 10 44.43 -7.72 -26.21
N GLU A 11 43.65 -8.80 -26.34
CA GLU A 11 42.45 -9.10 -25.55
C GLU A 11 42.66 -8.78 -24.07
N PRO A 12 41.69 -8.13 -23.39
CA PRO A 12 41.76 -7.96 -21.95
C PRO A 12 41.71 -9.32 -21.25
N SER A 13 42.66 -9.48 -20.35
CA SER A 13 42.91 -10.63 -19.47
C SER A 13 41.64 -11.24 -18.85
N ASN A 14 41.47 -12.55 -19.12
CA ASN A 14 40.90 -13.56 -18.22
C ASN A 14 39.55 -13.25 -17.53
N LEU A 15 38.49 -13.14 -18.32
CA LEU A 15 37.19 -13.64 -17.91
C LEU A 15 36.78 -14.69 -18.96
N PRO A 16 36.49 -15.94 -18.58
CA PRO A 16 36.11 -16.94 -19.56
C PRO A 16 34.86 -16.45 -20.30
N ARG A 17 34.86 -16.59 -21.63
CA ARG A 17 33.76 -16.16 -22.50
C ARG A 17 32.45 -16.65 -21.89
N ARG A 18 31.44 -15.78 -21.83
CA ARG A 18 30.13 -16.01 -21.18
C ARG A 18 29.51 -17.40 -21.48
N ALA A 19 29.84 -18.01 -22.61
CA ALA A 19 29.41 -19.35 -23.01
C ALA A 19 30.03 -20.52 -22.21
N SER A 20 31.16 -20.31 -21.52
CA SER A 20 31.94 -21.35 -20.84
C SER A 20 31.31 -21.87 -19.54
N TYR A 21 30.39 -21.11 -18.94
CA TYR A 21 29.75 -21.52 -17.70
C TYR A 21 28.45 -22.32 -17.95
N PRO A 22 28.17 -23.33 -17.10
CA PRO A 22 26.87 -24.01 -17.06
C PRO A 22 25.72 -22.99 -16.98
N ILE A 23 24.59 -23.30 -17.60
CA ILE A 23 23.49 -22.34 -17.74
C ILE A 23 22.96 -21.87 -16.39
N GLN A 24 22.97 -22.73 -15.38
CA GLN A 24 22.54 -22.44 -14.01
C GLN A 24 23.43 -21.38 -13.36
N ASP A 25 24.74 -21.44 -13.58
CA ASP A 25 25.69 -20.47 -13.04
C ASP A 25 25.56 -19.11 -13.74
N ARG A 26 25.27 -19.11 -15.04
CA ARG A 26 24.98 -17.87 -15.77
C ARG A 26 23.72 -17.19 -15.27
N ILE A 27 22.67 -17.96 -14.99
CA ILE A 27 21.42 -17.44 -14.42
C ILE A 27 21.66 -16.85 -13.03
N ARG A 28 22.51 -17.48 -12.20
CA ARG A 28 22.89 -16.96 -10.88
C ARG A 28 23.72 -15.68 -10.97
N ILE A 29 24.73 -15.65 -11.83
CA ILE A 29 25.63 -14.49 -12.02
C ILE A 29 24.86 -13.30 -12.60
N TYR A 30 23.99 -13.54 -13.57
CA TYR A 30 23.22 -12.52 -14.29
C TYR A 30 21.75 -12.45 -13.87
N SER A 31 21.42 -12.90 -12.66
CA SER A 31 20.07 -12.76 -12.13
C SER A 31 19.68 -11.28 -12.03
N PRO A 32 18.41 -10.91 -12.17
CA PRO A 32 17.96 -9.53 -12.02
C PRO A 32 18.43 -8.90 -10.69
N ALA A 33 18.48 -9.71 -9.62
CA ALA A 33 18.94 -9.29 -8.30
C ALA A 33 20.45 -9.01 -8.25
N THR A 34 21.29 -9.81 -8.92
CA THR A 34 22.75 -9.57 -8.98
C THR A 34 23.11 -8.44 -9.93
N MET A 35 22.44 -8.34 -11.10
CA MET A 35 22.58 -7.22 -12.04
C MET A 35 22.19 -5.88 -11.41
N ALA A 36 21.07 -5.82 -10.67
CA ALA A 36 20.64 -4.60 -9.97
C ALA A 36 21.64 -4.18 -8.87
N ARG A 37 22.23 -5.14 -8.14
CA ARG A 37 23.29 -4.87 -7.17
C ARG A 37 24.58 -4.37 -7.84
N GLN A 38 24.92 -4.88 -9.02
CA GLN A 38 26.07 -4.44 -9.81
C GLN A 38 25.90 -2.99 -10.29
N LEU A 39 24.71 -2.64 -10.79
CA LEU A 39 24.34 -1.27 -11.19
C LEU A 39 24.35 -0.30 -10.01
N ASN A 40 23.84 -0.73 -8.85
CA ASN A 40 23.89 0.08 -7.62
C ASN A 40 25.30 0.19 -7.02
N LYS A 41 26.19 -0.79 -7.25
CA LYS A 41 27.63 -0.68 -6.91
C LYS A 41 28.36 0.31 -7.83
N GLN A 42 27.88 0.52 -9.06
CA GLN A 42 28.39 1.54 -9.99
C GLN A 42 27.68 2.90 -9.84
N LYS A 43 27.20 3.24 -8.65
CA LYS A 43 26.58 4.54 -8.36
C LYS A 43 27.59 5.68 -8.13
N HIS A 44 28.80 5.53 -8.67
CA HIS A 44 29.58 6.67 -9.12
C HIS A 44 29.44 6.68 -10.63
N GLN A 45 28.46 7.45 -11.13
CA GLN A 45 28.33 7.69 -12.56
C GLN A 45 29.67 8.21 -13.05
N SER A 46 30.39 7.42 -13.86
CA SER A 46 31.51 7.95 -14.60
C SER A 46 30.95 9.08 -15.46
N LYS A 47 31.29 10.32 -15.10
CA LYS A 47 30.96 11.54 -15.84
C LYS A 47 31.15 11.25 -17.32
N LEU A 48 30.06 11.22 -18.10
CA LEU A 48 30.13 10.92 -19.52
C LEU A 48 30.67 12.16 -20.22
N ILE A 49 31.99 12.18 -20.36
CA ILE A 49 32.73 13.24 -21.02
C ILE A 49 33.03 12.79 -22.44
N VAL A 50 32.69 13.63 -23.41
CA VAL A 50 33.18 13.52 -24.79
C VAL A 50 33.86 14.83 -25.12
N HIS A 51 35.10 14.76 -25.59
CA HIS A 51 35.90 15.93 -25.97
C HIS A 51 36.06 16.95 -24.83
N GLY A 52 36.25 16.46 -23.61
CA GLY A 52 36.43 17.32 -22.42
C GLY A 52 35.13 17.92 -21.86
N VAL A 53 33.99 17.76 -22.52
CA VAL A 53 32.69 18.29 -22.08
C VAL A 53 31.82 17.18 -21.48
N ASN A 54 31.29 17.42 -20.28
CA ASN A 54 30.30 16.53 -19.68
C ASN A 54 28.97 16.67 -20.43
N ILE A 55 28.58 15.64 -21.18
CA ILE A 55 27.35 15.69 -21.97
C ILE A 55 26.13 15.49 -21.06
N LEU A 56 26.30 14.77 -19.97
CA LEU A 56 25.25 14.54 -18.99
C LEU A 56 25.29 15.61 -17.89
N ASN A 57 25.08 16.88 -18.24
CA ASN A 57 24.92 17.92 -17.22
C ASN A 57 23.59 17.76 -16.43
N LYS A 58 23.38 16.58 -15.84
CA LYS A 58 22.21 16.18 -15.08
C LYS A 58 22.51 16.34 -13.60
N ILE A 59 22.25 17.53 -13.08
CA ILE A 59 21.78 17.63 -11.70
C ILE A 59 20.42 16.90 -11.72
N SER A 60 20.18 15.96 -10.80
CA SER A 60 19.12 14.97 -10.88
C SER A 60 17.72 15.53 -10.62
N LEU A 61 17.28 16.53 -11.42
CA LEU A 61 15.95 17.14 -11.34
C LEU A 61 14.85 16.07 -11.38
N ASP A 62 14.97 15.05 -12.24
CA ASP A 62 14.00 13.94 -12.27
C ASP A 62 13.98 13.12 -10.97
N SER A 63 15.13 12.95 -10.29
CA SER A 63 15.18 12.27 -9.00
C SER A 63 14.58 13.15 -7.90
N ASP A 64 14.87 14.43 -7.90
CA ASP A 64 14.36 15.37 -6.89
C ASP A 64 12.86 15.58 -7.07
N ILE A 65 12.37 15.73 -8.30
CA ILE A 65 10.94 15.80 -8.65
C ILE A 65 10.23 14.48 -8.30
N ALA A 66 10.85 13.32 -8.56
CA ALA A 66 10.26 12.04 -8.17
C ALA A 66 10.17 11.90 -6.64
N MET A 67 11.21 12.31 -5.92
CA MET A 67 11.22 12.30 -4.45
C MET A 67 10.19 13.27 -3.87
N ASP A 68 10.05 14.46 -4.45
CA ASP A 68 9.07 15.47 -4.04
C ASP A 68 7.63 15.00 -4.27
N ARG A 69 7.35 14.37 -5.43
CA ARG A 69 6.06 13.73 -5.70
C ARG A 69 5.72 12.62 -4.70
N ILE A 70 6.70 11.81 -4.31
CA ILE A 70 6.51 10.76 -3.29
C ILE A 70 6.25 11.39 -1.93
N GLN A 71 6.98 12.45 -1.58
CA GLN A 71 6.84 13.17 -0.32
C GLN A 71 5.45 13.83 -0.22
N HIS A 72 4.99 14.53 -1.24
CA HIS A 72 3.64 15.10 -1.29
C HIS A 72 2.54 14.04 -1.18
N ARG A 73 2.69 12.88 -1.82
CA ARG A 73 1.75 11.76 -1.65
C ARG A 73 1.69 11.28 -0.20
N ARG A 74 2.84 11.21 0.50
CA ARG A 74 2.88 10.84 1.92
C ARG A 74 2.27 11.91 2.81
N GLU A 75 2.54 13.18 2.53
CA GLU A 75 1.99 14.31 3.29
C GLU A 75 0.47 14.40 3.17
N THR A 76 -0.06 14.29 1.95
CA THR A 76 -1.50 14.26 1.71
C THR A 76 -2.16 13.08 2.41
N HIS A 77 -1.58 11.89 2.31
CA HIS A 77 -2.05 10.71 3.06
C HIS A 77 -2.05 10.95 4.58
N ASN A 78 -0.95 11.49 5.12
CA ASN A 78 -0.82 11.77 6.56
C ASN A 78 -1.82 12.83 7.03
N LEU A 79 -2.10 13.84 6.20
CA LEU A 79 -3.09 14.87 6.49
C LEU A 79 -4.51 14.27 6.54
N VAL A 80 -4.86 13.43 5.57
CA VAL A 80 -6.17 12.76 5.53
C VAL A 80 -6.35 11.89 6.77
N GLU A 81 -5.34 11.09 7.13
CA GLU A 81 -5.41 10.23 8.32
C GLU A 81 -5.45 11.04 9.62
N ARG A 82 -4.73 12.17 9.70
CA ARG A 82 -4.85 13.09 10.84
C ARG A 82 -6.27 13.62 10.98
N ARG A 83 -6.87 14.13 9.90
CA ARG A 83 -8.28 14.59 9.89
C ARG A 83 -9.25 13.49 10.30
N ARG A 84 -9.05 12.26 9.84
CA ARG A 84 -9.87 11.11 10.22
C ARG A 84 -9.78 10.83 11.73
N ARG A 85 -8.57 10.85 12.29
CA ARG A 85 -8.33 10.67 13.73
C ARG A 85 -8.94 11.80 14.55
N ASP A 86 -8.79 13.05 14.09
CA ASP A 86 -9.37 14.21 14.77
C ASP A 86 -10.89 14.13 14.81
N LYS A 87 -11.54 13.78 13.68
CA LYS A 87 -12.99 13.54 13.63
C LYS A 87 -13.44 12.45 14.60
N LEU A 88 -12.72 11.32 14.66
CA LEU A 88 -13.03 10.24 15.61
C LEU A 88 -12.91 10.73 17.06
N ASN A 89 -11.84 11.47 17.38
CA ASN A 89 -11.64 12.02 18.71
C ASN A 89 -12.74 13.00 19.10
N THR A 90 -13.18 13.86 18.17
CA THR A 90 -14.32 14.76 18.39
C THR A 90 -15.58 13.98 18.75
N LEU A 91 -15.93 12.95 17.97
CA LEU A 91 -17.11 12.12 18.26
C LEU A 91 -17.02 11.43 19.64
N VAL A 92 -15.84 10.95 20.03
CA VAL A 92 -15.64 10.37 21.36
C VAL A 92 -15.82 11.43 22.45
N ASN A 93 -15.32 12.65 22.25
CA ASN A 93 -15.46 13.73 23.23
C ASN A 93 -16.90 14.25 23.34
N GLU A 94 -17.64 14.31 22.22
CA GLU A 94 -19.07 14.61 22.24
C GLU A 94 -19.84 13.53 23.01
N LEU A 95 -19.51 12.26 22.77
CA LEU A 95 -20.09 11.13 23.49
C LEU A 95 -19.84 11.22 25.01
N THR A 96 -18.65 11.63 25.44
CA THR A 96 -18.36 11.81 26.87
C THR A 96 -19.20 12.90 27.55
N GLN A 97 -19.69 13.89 26.80
CA GLN A 97 -20.48 14.99 27.36
C GLN A 97 -21.95 14.62 27.54
N VAL A 98 -22.48 13.73 26.71
CA VAL A 98 -23.90 13.31 26.77
C VAL A 98 -24.16 12.16 27.73
N ILE A 99 -23.12 11.43 28.12
CA ILE A 99 -23.22 10.31 29.07
C ILE A 99 -23.04 10.88 30.49
N PRO A 100 -23.83 10.44 31.49
CA PRO A 100 -23.64 10.86 32.87
C PRO A 100 -22.20 10.60 33.33
N PRO A 101 -21.48 11.57 33.89
CA PRO A 101 -20.12 11.35 34.36
C PRO A 101 -20.13 10.32 35.50
N SER A 102 -19.23 9.34 35.43
CA SER A 102 -18.99 8.44 36.57
C SER A 102 -18.24 9.24 37.65
N GLU A 103 -18.75 9.24 38.89
CA GLU A 103 -18.18 9.97 40.04
C GLU A 103 -16.68 9.69 40.30
N ALA A 104 -16.12 8.64 39.69
CA ALA A 104 -14.72 8.31 39.78
C ALA A 104 -13.84 9.06 38.76
N VAL A 105 -13.39 10.24 39.22
CA VAL A 105 -12.04 10.80 39.11
C VAL A 105 -11.59 11.42 37.78
N SER A 106 -10.93 12.57 37.98
CA SER A 106 -9.89 13.30 37.24
C SER A 106 -8.83 12.45 36.48
N GLU A 107 -9.17 11.27 35.97
CA GLU A 107 -8.31 10.47 35.11
C GLU A 107 -8.69 10.66 33.65
N LYS A 108 -7.65 10.68 32.81
CA LYS A 108 -7.73 10.83 31.36
C LYS A 108 -8.71 9.78 30.81
N TRP A 109 -9.90 10.23 30.39
CA TRP A 109 -11.02 9.37 29.99
C TRP A 109 -10.55 8.21 29.09
N HIS A 110 -10.65 6.99 29.61
CA HIS A 110 -10.29 5.80 28.85
C HIS A 110 -11.36 5.52 27.79
N ARG A 111 -10.98 5.57 26.50
CA ARG A 111 -11.92 5.35 25.37
C ARG A 111 -12.81 4.11 25.54
N ALA A 112 -12.23 3.00 26.01
CA ALA A 112 -12.99 1.77 26.24
C ALA A 112 -14.04 1.91 27.37
N LYS A 113 -13.74 2.66 28.43
CA LYS A 113 -14.67 2.94 29.53
C LYS A 113 -15.83 3.81 29.03
N THR A 114 -15.53 4.88 28.29
CA THR A 114 -16.56 5.75 27.67
C THR A 114 -17.54 4.93 26.83
N LEU A 115 -17.03 4.05 25.96
CA LEU A 115 -17.88 3.24 25.08
C LEU A 115 -18.75 2.25 25.86
N ARG A 116 -18.23 1.65 26.93
CA ARG A 116 -19.03 0.76 27.80
C ARG A 116 -20.13 1.55 28.51
N GLN A 117 -19.78 2.69 29.11
CA GLN A 117 -20.72 3.54 29.79
C GLN A 117 -21.82 4.07 28.84
N ALA A 118 -21.48 4.35 27.58
CA ALA A 118 -22.44 4.70 26.53
C ALA A 118 -23.47 3.60 26.30
N ILE A 119 -23.00 2.36 26.17
CA ILE A 119 -23.86 1.20 25.94
C ILE A 119 -24.81 0.99 27.12
N ASP A 120 -24.27 1.05 28.34
CA ASP A 120 -25.07 0.85 29.55
C ASP A 120 -26.10 1.97 29.75
N TYR A 121 -25.72 3.22 29.46
CA TYR A 121 -26.64 4.35 29.50
C TYR A 121 -27.78 4.22 28.48
N ILE A 122 -27.49 3.83 27.23
CA ILE A 122 -28.52 3.60 26.21
C ILE A 122 -29.49 2.48 26.64
N LYS A 123 -28.98 1.38 27.22
CA LYS A 123 -29.83 0.31 27.75
C LYS A 123 -30.72 0.80 28.88
N SER A 124 -30.20 1.63 29.78
CA SER A 124 -30.98 2.25 30.86
C SER A 124 -32.11 3.11 30.30
N LEU A 125 -31.81 3.98 29.33
CA LEU A 125 -32.80 4.83 28.67
C LEU A 125 -33.87 4.01 27.95
N GLN A 126 -33.50 2.89 27.31
CA GLN A 126 -34.47 2.00 26.67
C GLN A 126 -35.43 1.35 27.69
N MET A 127 -34.93 0.93 28.84
CA MET A 127 -35.76 0.36 29.91
C MET A 127 -36.71 1.43 30.50
N GLU A 128 -36.19 2.62 30.78
CA GLU A 128 -36.99 3.75 31.30
C GLU A 128 -38.08 4.14 30.30
N ASN A 129 -37.75 4.27 29.02
CA ASN A 129 -38.70 4.59 27.97
C ASN A 129 -39.81 3.53 27.87
N ASN A 130 -39.47 2.24 27.93
CA ASN A 130 -40.46 1.16 27.95
C ASN A 130 -41.34 1.20 29.22
N GLY A 131 -40.79 1.56 30.37
CA GLY A 131 -41.56 1.82 31.59
C GLY A 131 -42.60 2.92 31.38
N LEU A 132 -42.19 4.06 30.82
CA LEU A 132 -43.09 5.18 30.50
C LEU A 132 -44.15 4.80 29.45
N ARG A 133 -43.77 4.02 28.42
CA ARG A 133 -44.71 3.53 27.41
C ARG A 133 -45.77 2.62 28.01
N THR A 134 -45.38 1.75 28.93
CA THR A 134 -46.31 0.88 29.66
C THR A 134 -47.30 1.71 30.48
N GLN A 135 -46.85 2.78 31.14
CA GLN A 135 -47.72 3.72 31.87
C GLN A 135 -48.71 4.46 30.96
N LEU A 136 -48.31 4.71 29.70
CA LEU A 136 -49.14 5.35 28.68
C LEU A 136 -50.01 4.35 27.87
N GLY A 137 -50.00 3.06 28.21
CA GLY A 137 -50.73 2.02 27.49
C GLY A 137 -50.18 1.72 26.09
N LEU A 138 -48.95 2.12 25.80
CA LEU A 138 -48.27 1.90 24.52
C LEU A 138 -47.42 0.62 24.57
N PRO A 139 -47.31 -0.12 23.44
CA PRO A 139 -46.50 -1.33 23.39
C PRO A 139 -45.00 -1.00 23.53
N ASN A 140 -44.27 -1.86 24.24
CA ASN A 140 -42.82 -1.73 24.42
C ASN A 140 -42.05 -1.89 23.11
N ILE A 141 -40.98 -1.12 22.98
CA ILE A 141 -40.05 -1.22 21.86
C ILE A 141 -39.01 -2.28 22.22
N VAL A 142 -39.15 -3.47 21.63
CA VAL A 142 -38.12 -4.51 21.67
C VAL A 142 -37.29 -4.36 20.39
N LEU A 143 -36.03 -3.95 20.53
CA LEU A 143 -35.11 -3.98 19.40
C LEU A 143 -34.84 -5.46 19.04
N PRO A 144 -34.87 -5.86 17.76
CA PRO A 144 -34.52 -7.21 17.37
C PRO A 144 -33.06 -7.46 17.78
N ALA A 145 -32.83 -8.49 18.58
CA ALA A 145 -31.49 -8.99 18.84
C ALA A 145 -30.89 -9.35 17.47
N ARG A 146 -29.87 -8.60 17.02
CA ARG A 146 -29.06 -9.01 15.86
C ARG A 146 -28.54 -10.39 16.21
N SER A 147 -29.07 -11.42 15.55
CA SER A 147 -28.42 -12.71 15.50
C SER A 147 -26.98 -12.44 15.05
N SER A 148 -26.03 -12.93 15.82
CA SER A 148 -24.63 -12.98 15.42
C SER A 148 -24.57 -13.74 14.10
N SER A 149 -24.56 -12.99 12.99
CA SER A 149 -24.44 -13.55 11.65
C SER A 149 -23.18 -14.41 11.63
N SER A 150 -23.42 -15.70 11.44
CA SER A 150 -22.44 -16.77 11.33
C SER A 150 -21.30 -16.33 10.43
N ARG A 151 -20.10 -16.35 11.02
CA ARG A 151 -18.79 -16.53 10.38
C ARG A 151 -18.95 -17.17 8.99
N ALA A 152 -18.78 -16.37 7.93
CA ALA A 152 -18.60 -16.90 6.59
C ALA A 152 -17.30 -17.69 6.59
N GLU A 153 -17.39 -19.01 6.64
CA GLU A 153 -16.25 -19.87 6.38
C GLU A 153 -15.86 -19.69 4.92
N ILE A 154 -14.61 -19.26 4.71
CA ILE A 154 -13.96 -19.29 3.41
C ILE A 154 -13.68 -20.76 3.12
N PRO A 155 -14.23 -21.37 2.07
CA PRO A 155 -13.90 -22.74 1.73
C PRO A 155 -12.46 -22.76 1.20
N SER A 156 -11.56 -23.37 1.96
CA SER A 156 -10.24 -23.77 1.53
C SER A 156 -10.37 -24.90 0.50
N GLY A 157 -10.45 -24.53 -0.78
CA GLY A 157 -10.41 -25.46 -1.91
C GLY A 157 -8.98 -25.79 -2.29
N SER A 158 -8.49 -26.94 -1.84
CA SER A 158 -7.39 -27.67 -2.48
C SER A 158 -7.91 -28.31 -3.76
N GLY A 159 -7.39 -27.90 -4.92
CA GLY A 159 -7.69 -28.49 -6.21
C GLY A 159 -6.48 -28.38 -7.12
N SER A 160 -5.78 -29.50 -7.29
CA SER A 160 -4.65 -29.71 -8.18
C SER A 160 -5.10 -30.23 -9.55
N GLY A 161 -4.42 -29.79 -10.61
CA GLY A 161 -4.54 -30.27 -11.99
C GLY A 161 -5.38 -29.35 -12.88
N GLU A 162 -5.13 -29.17 -14.17
CA GLU A 162 -4.05 -29.55 -15.07
C GLU A 162 -4.27 -28.70 -16.34
N SER A 163 -3.32 -28.77 -17.25
CA SER A 163 -3.09 -27.92 -18.43
C SER A 163 -4.23 -27.78 -19.48
N SER A 164 -4.14 -26.68 -20.25
CA SER A 164 -4.20 -26.61 -21.74
C SER A 164 -5.41 -25.95 -22.41
N ASN A 165 -5.07 -25.01 -23.32
CA ASN A 165 -5.76 -24.51 -24.52
C ASN A 165 -6.86 -23.46 -24.32
N GLU A 166 -7.17 -22.53 -25.23
CA GLU A 166 -6.57 -21.87 -26.40
C GLU A 166 -7.68 -20.87 -26.84
N SER A 167 -7.31 -19.74 -27.46
CA SER A 167 -8.16 -18.87 -28.31
C SER A 167 -9.51 -18.34 -27.76
N ASP A 168 -9.59 -17.02 -27.51
CA ASP A 168 -10.29 -16.08 -28.42
C ASP A 168 -10.45 -14.70 -27.78
N VAL A 169 -9.89 -13.69 -28.45
CA VAL A 169 -10.05 -12.26 -28.11
C VAL A 169 -11.03 -11.68 -29.11
N PRO A 170 -12.23 -11.21 -28.72
CA PRO A 170 -13.04 -10.42 -29.62
C PRO A 170 -12.52 -8.98 -29.64
N ASP A 171 -12.08 -8.59 -30.84
CA ASP A 171 -11.91 -7.22 -31.30
C ASP A 171 -13.21 -6.43 -31.08
N VAL A 172 -13.13 -5.33 -30.34
CA VAL A 172 -14.18 -4.30 -30.31
C VAL A 172 -13.51 -2.97 -30.63
N SER A 173 -13.39 -2.74 -31.94
CA SER A 173 -13.23 -1.43 -32.53
C SER A 173 -14.56 -0.68 -32.41
N GLU A 174 -14.70 0.15 -31.37
CA GLU A 174 -15.83 1.07 -31.25
C GLU A 174 -15.41 2.50 -31.65
N SER A 175 -16.25 3.03 -32.52
CA SER A 175 -16.13 4.20 -33.36
C SER A 175 -16.06 5.54 -32.63
N THR A 176 -15.32 6.46 -33.26
CA THR A 176 -15.40 7.93 -33.19
C THR A 176 -16.78 8.52 -32.84
N PRO A 177 -16.79 9.71 -32.22
CA PRO A 177 -17.67 10.77 -32.67
C PRO A 177 -16.87 11.96 -33.22
N CYS A 178 -17.28 12.38 -34.41
CA CYS A 178 -16.97 13.65 -35.04
C CYS A 178 -17.61 14.78 -34.19
N PHE A 179 -16.89 15.87 -33.94
CA PHE A 179 -17.48 17.10 -33.39
C PHE A 179 -17.00 18.29 -34.21
N SER A 180 -17.96 19.19 -34.47
CA SER A 180 -18.01 20.28 -35.44
C SER A 180 -16.90 21.32 -35.38
#